data_AF-A0A1T5IR58-F1
#
_entry.id   AF-A0A1T5IR58-F1
#
_cell.length_a   1.000
_cell.length_b   1.000
_cell.length_c   1.000
_cell.angle_alpha   90.00
_cell.angle_beta   90.00
_cell.angle_gamma   90.00
#
_symmetry.space_group_name_H-M   'P 1'
#
loop_
_entity.id
_entity.type
_entity.pdbx_description
1 polymer ?
#
loop_
_entity_poly.entity_id
_entity_poly.type
_entity_poly.pdbx_seq_one_letter_code
_entity_poly.pdbx_strand_id
1 'polypeptide(L)'
;MERIKVEIQKLGRVTDSVIEIAPFMIFSGESGMGKSYLALLAHYFYEILILPDRDPRLQNLFEFLKYDYKEMAKGFHDEGVALTITKKEIEDWMGKDAVYYLRFMLNNETLEGKIRVALPASVPDRIVLKYREEITGLVNNEDVDIILSIGDIGYRASHSAINDTTPYAILLAAYLRLCLFGSIQALLGTFNLPPSRGPVLSENVLANSGMYKDFIADVVDLSNVQPNPNTKAEPLLASLRSIIEGEVKKENNRYVYLTNGISMPISAAAASVREIAPLQILASRWDISRTAILIEEPEAHLHPEKQRMMADVVGYLRKVGAHVHLTTHSDYFLQRINELIMFQRFVNSHQSSEIAQLQAETGINPGFSINEEDLVAYLLLRQPDGASRVVLQDVKNGVPFSSFNHAVREGMRVRDILETALDR
;
A
#
# COMPACT_ATOMS: atom_id res chain seq x y z
N MET A 1 15.73 4.55 -7.78
CA MET A 1 14.50 5.36 -7.70
C MET A 1 14.73 6.39 -6.61
N GLU A 2 14.68 7.68 -6.95
CA GLU A 2 14.70 8.74 -5.93
C GLU A 2 13.38 8.68 -5.15
N ARG A 3 13.45 8.79 -3.83
CA ARG A 3 12.32 8.52 -2.94
C ARG A 3 11.72 9.81 -2.40
N ILE A 4 10.42 9.79 -2.11
CA ILE A 4 9.78 10.87 -1.35
C ILE A 4 10.31 10.79 0.08
N LYS A 5 10.88 11.87 0.59
CA LYS A 5 11.34 11.97 1.97
C LYS A 5 10.26 12.65 2.80
N VAL A 6 9.95 12.08 3.96
CA VAL A 6 8.91 12.56 4.85
C VAL A 6 9.50 12.80 6.22
N GLU A 7 9.54 14.05 6.64
CA GLU A 7 10.00 14.46 7.96
C GLU A 7 8.80 14.66 8.88
N ILE A 8 8.74 13.83 9.92
CA ILE A 8 7.66 13.77 10.90
C ILE A 8 8.15 14.49 12.14
N GLN A 9 7.72 15.73 12.33
CA GLN A 9 7.98 16.46 13.57
C GLN A 9 7.06 15.93 14.68
N LYS A 10 5.80 15.69 14.34
CA LYS A 10 4.82 15.05 15.23
C LYS A 10 3.76 14.32 14.39
N LEU A 11 3.39 13.12 14.78
CA LEU A 11 2.25 12.39 14.26
C LEU A 11 1.76 11.40 15.34
N GLY A 12 0.75 11.80 16.10
CA GLY A 12 0.36 11.06 17.29
C GLY A 12 1.55 10.87 18.23
N ARG A 13 1.98 9.62 18.45
CA ARG A 13 3.15 9.28 19.27
C ARG A 13 4.48 9.40 18.53
N VAL A 14 4.48 9.37 17.19
CA VAL A 14 5.71 9.41 16.41
C VAL A 14 6.23 10.84 16.37
N THR A 15 7.47 11.05 16.82
CA THR A 15 8.11 12.37 16.86
C THR A 15 9.52 12.29 16.29
N ASP A 16 10.02 13.44 15.82
CA ASP A 16 11.41 13.65 15.38
C ASP A 16 11.98 12.51 14.53
N SER A 17 11.22 12.12 13.51
CA SER A 17 11.48 10.94 12.70
C SER A 17 11.47 11.27 11.21
N VAL A 18 12.21 10.49 10.44
CA VAL A 18 12.28 10.63 8.98
C VAL A 18 12.06 9.27 8.35
N ILE A 19 11.18 9.21 7.35
CA ILE A 19 10.98 8.02 6.52
C ILE A 19 11.16 8.37 5.04
N GLU A 20 11.54 7.38 4.25
CA GLU A 20 11.61 7.47 2.80
C GLU A 20 10.62 6.48 2.20
N ILE A 21 9.75 6.98 1.34
CA ILE A 21 8.71 6.15 0.72
C ILE A 21 9.36 5.22 -0.30
N ALA A 22 9.10 3.93 -0.17
CA ALA A 22 9.65 2.89 -1.02
C ALA A 22 8.58 1.89 -1.45
N PRO A 23 8.78 1.17 -2.57
CA PRO A 23 7.83 0.15 -3.03
C PRO A 23 7.56 -0.97 -2.05
N PHE A 24 8.50 -1.34 -1.18
CA PHE A 24 8.26 -2.36 -0.16
C PHE A 24 8.71 -1.84 1.20
N MET A 25 7.75 -1.64 2.10
CA MET A 25 8.00 -1.11 3.43
C MET A 25 7.44 -2.01 4.52
N ILE A 26 8.26 -2.30 5.52
CA ILE A 26 7.88 -3.06 6.72
C ILE A 26 8.03 -2.17 7.95
N PHE A 27 6.95 -2.00 8.71
CA PHE A 27 6.97 -1.29 9.99
C PHE A 27 6.77 -2.30 11.13
N SER A 28 7.78 -2.43 12.00
CA SER A 28 7.76 -3.35 13.13
C SER A 28 7.97 -2.64 14.47
N GLY A 29 7.71 -3.34 15.58
CA GLY A 29 7.86 -2.83 16.94
C GLY A 29 6.64 -3.14 17.82
N GLU A 30 6.68 -2.67 19.07
CA GLU A 30 5.62 -2.90 20.06
C GLU A 30 4.24 -2.37 19.60
N SER A 31 3.17 -2.95 20.16
CA SER A 31 1.82 -2.45 19.94
C SER A 31 1.65 -1.02 20.47
N GLY A 32 0.84 -0.22 19.76
CA GLY A 32 0.56 1.17 20.13
C GLY A 32 1.67 2.18 19.82
N MET A 33 2.76 1.78 19.14
CA MET A 33 3.87 2.69 18.81
C MET A 33 3.66 3.57 17.57
N GLY A 34 2.54 3.43 16.86
CA GLY A 34 2.24 4.22 15.66
C GLY A 34 2.59 3.53 14.34
N LYS A 35 2.77 2.19 14.34
CA LYS A 35 3.07 1.41 13.12
C LYS A 35 2.02 1.63 12.03
N SER A 36 0.75 1.47 12.38
CA SER A 36 -0.38 1.66 11.45
C SER A 36 -0.44 3.08 10.90
N TYR A 37 -0.05 4.08 11.70
CA TYR A 37 -0.04 5.49 11.28
C TYR A 37 1.03 5.71 10.20
N LEU A 38 2.21 5.09 10.36
CA LEU A 38 3.27 5.17 9.36
C LEU A 38 2.98 4.34 8.11
N ALA A 39 2.34 3.18 8.26
CA ALA A 39 1.96 2.36 7.11
C ALA A 39 0.88 3.04 6.27
N LEU A 40 -0.13 3.64 6.91
CA LEU A 40 -1.09 4.53 6.24
C LEU A 40 -0.40 5.75 5.60
N LEU A 41 0.51 6.41 6.32
CA LEU A 41 1.25 7.55 5.78
C LEU A 41 2.11 7.17 4.56
N ALA A 42 2.70 5.98 4.55
CA ALA A 42 3.44 5.50 3.39
C ALA A 42 2.49 5.22 2.22
N HIS A 43 1.36 4.57 2.50
CA HIS A 43 0.36 4.24 1.50
C HIS A 43 -0.32 5.48 0.89
N TYR A 44 -0.49 6.54 1.67
CA TYR A 44 -1.04 7.83 1.24
C TYR A 44 -0.39 8.36 -0.05
N PHE A 45 0.93 8.27 -0.18
CA PHE A 45 1.64 8.78 -1.36
C PHE A 45 1.38 7.98 -2.64
N TYR A 46 0.80 6.79 -2.51
CA TYR A 46 0.29 6.01 -3.63
C TYR A 46 -1.19 6.30 -3.85
N GLU A 47 -1.96 6.39 -2.76
CA GLU A 47 -3.40 6.68 -2.76
C GLU A 47 -3.73 7.97 -3.52
N ILE A 48 -3.04 9.07 -3.24
CA ILE A 48 -3.30 10.37 -3.88
C ILE A 48 -3.03 10.40 -5.39
N LEU A 49 -2.31 9.39 -5.91
CA LEU A 49 -1.94 9.30 -7.32
C LEU A 49 -2.92 8.41 -8.10
N ILE A 50 -3.75 7.65 -7.40
CA ILE A 50 -4.95 7.07 -7.93
C ILE A 50 -6.03 8.15 -7.82
N LEU A 51 -6.80 8.34 -8.88
CA LEU A 51 -7.98 9.21 -8.86
C LEU A 51 -9.19 8.29 -8.81
N PRO A 52 -9.48 7.70 -7.64
CA PRO A 52 -10.66 6.87 -7.53
C PRO A 52 -11.89 7.75 -7.73
N ASP A 53 -12.97 7.16 -8.21
CA ASP A 53 -14.27 7.82 -8.33
C ASP A 53 -14.87 8.27 -6.97
N ARG A 54 -14.17 7.99 -5.85
CA ARG A 54 -14.72 8.03 -4.48
C ARG A 54 -14.20 9.17 -3.62
N ASP A 55 -12.91 9.47 -3.66
CA ASP A 55 -12.27 10.59 -2.95
C ASP A 55 -11.07 11.08 -3.77
N PRO A 56 -11.27 12.02 -4.73
CA PRO A 56 -10.20 12.49 -5.58
C PRO A 56 -9.30 13.46 -4.82
N ARG A 57 -8.50 12.99 -3.85
CA ARG A 57 -7.70 13.84 -2.96
C ARG A 57 -6.85 14.88 -3.68
N LEU A 58 -6.25 14.51 -4.81
CA LEU A 58 -5.43 15.42 -5.60
C LEU A 58 -6.23 16.61 -6.16
N GLN A 59 -7.57 16.50 -6.29
CA GLN A 59 -8.45 17.62 -6.59
C GLN A 59 -8.34 18.72 -5.53
N ASN A 60 -8.22 18.35 -4.25
CA ASN A 60 -8.15 19.29 -3.13
C ASN A 60 -6.87 20.14 -3.15
N LEU A 61 -5.84 19.74 -3.91
CA LEU A 61 -4.68 20.60 -4.19
C LEU A 61 -5.10 21.85 -4.96
N PHE A 62 -5.93 21.70 -5.99
CA PHE A 62 -6.36 22.83 -6.82
C PHE A 62 -7.26 23.78 -6.03
N GLU A 63 -8.10 23.25 -5.14
CA GLU A 63 -8.86 24.06 -4.19
C GLU A 63 -7.96 24.82 -3.21
N PHE A 64 -6.94 24.14 -2.66
CA PHE A 64 -5.94 24.75 -1.79
C PHE A 64 -5.18 25.90 -2.48
N LEU A 65 -4.86 25.72 -3.76
CA LEU A 65 -4.20 26.74 -4.60
C LEU A 65 -5.17 27.76 -5.21
N LYS A 66 -6.48 27.62 -4.97
CA LYS A 66 -7.55 28.47 -5.51
C LYS A 66 -7.61 28.49 -7.05
N TYR A 67 -7.33 27.34 -7.67
CA TYR A 67 -7.54 27.12 -9.08
C TYR A 67 -8.89 26.42 -9.32
N ASP A 68 -9.76 27.09 -10.06
CA ASP A 68 -11.03 26.52 -10.52
C ASP A 68 -10.98 26.29 -12.03
N TYR A 69 -10.95 25.03 -12.44
CA TYR A 69 -10.93 24.66 -13.86
C TYR A 69 -12.11 25.25 -14.63
N LYS A 70 -13.33 25.19 -14.08
CA LYS A 70 -14.55 25.62 -14.79
C LYS A 70 -14.54 27.12 -15.05
N GLU A 71 -14.05 27.91 -14.09
CA GLU A 71 -13.93 29.36 -14.29
C GLU A 71 -12.77 29.74 -15.20
N MET A 72 -11.61 29.08 -15.06
CA MET A 72 -10.44 29.38 -15.88
C MET A 72 -10.64 28.99 -17.35
N ALA A 73 -11.28 27.84 -17.60
CA ALA A 73 -11.52 27.34 -18.95
C ALA A 73 -12.38 28.28 -19.81
N LYS A 74 -13.20 29.16 -19.21
CA LYS A 74 -13.99 30.16 -19.95
C LYS A 74 -13.14 31.21 -20.66
N GLY A 75 -11.90 31.41 -20.20
CA GLY A 75 -10.96 32.37 -20.77
C GLY A 75 -9.91 31.73 -21.69
N PHE A 76 -10.03 30.43 -21.98
CA PHE A 76 -9.11 29.75 -22.88
C PHE A 76 -9.46 30.08 -24.33
N HIS A 77 -8.44 30.50 -25.08
CA HIS A 77 -8.51 30.80 -26.51
C HIS A 77 -7.22 30.36 -27.18
N ASP A 78 -7.32 29.72 -28.35
CA ASP A 78 -6.23 29.21 -29.18
C ASP A 78 -5.30 28.24 -28.42
N GLU A 79 -4.25 28.75 -27.78
CA GLU A 79 -3.35 28.00 -26.91
C GLU A 79 -2.68 28.91 -25.87
N GLY A 80 -2.30 28.34 -24.73
CA GLY A 80 -1.67 29.12 -23.68
C GLY A 80 -1.23 28.32 -22.45
N VAL A 81 -0.84 29.05 -21.41
CA VAL A 81 -0.55 28.49 -20.09
C VAL A 81 -1.81 28.59 -19.24
N ALA A 82 -2.34 27.46 -18.79
CA ALA A 82 -3.48 27.41 -17.88
C ALA A 82 -3.05 27.84 -16.48
N LEU A 83 -2.02 27.19 -15.93
CA LEU A 83 -1.48 27.46 -14.61
C LEU A 83 -0.04 26.95 -14.47
N THR A 84 0.65 27.40 -13.42
CA THR A 84 1.96 26.87 -13.03
C THR A 84 1.93 26.54 -11.55
N ILE A 85 2.27 25.30 -11.21
CA ILE A 85 2.38 24.82 -9.84
C ILE A 85 3.85 24.62 -9.53
N THR A 86 4.30 25.11 -8.38
CA THR A 86 5.64 24.86 -7.89
C THR A 86 5.69 23.53 -7.13
N LYS A 87 6.84 22.85 -7.19
CA LYS A 87 7.09 21.65 -6.38
C LYS A 87 6.83 21.91 -4.89
N LYS A 88 7.21 23.10 -4.42
CA LYS A 88 7.04 23.51 -3.03
C LYS A 88 5.58 23.60 -2.59
N GLU A 89 4.70 24.08 -3.46
CA GLU A 89 3.25 24.12 -3.21
C GLU A 89 2.66 22.72 -3.06
N ILE A 90 3.11 21.76 -3.89
CA ILE A 90 2.69 20.36 -3.81
C ILE A 90 3.17 19.75 -2.49
N GLU A 91 4.44 19.94 -2.14
CA GLU A 91 5.04 19.44 -0.89
C GLU A 91 4.32 19.99 0.37
N ASP A 92 4.05 21.30 0.39
CA ASP A 92 3.38 21.96 1.51
C ASP A 92 1.91 21.53 1.64
N TRP A 93 1.23 21.27 0.52
CA TRP A 93 -0.12 20.71 0.51
C TRP A 93 -0.12 19.25 0.98
N MET A 94 0.73 18.39 0.41
CA MET A 94 0.83 16.96 0.78
C MET A 94 1.11 16.79 2.29
N GLY A 95 1.96 17.63 2.88
CA GLY A 95 2.23 17.59 4.32
C GLY A 95 0.99 17.86 5.19
N LYS A 96 0.07 18.72 4.73
CA LYS A 96 -1.21 18.99 5.41
C LYS A 96 -2.23 17.91 5.13
N ASP A 97 -2.40 17.54 3.86
CA ASP A 97 -3.39 16.56 3.44
C ASP A 97 -3.09 15.16 3.97
N ALA A 98 -1.82 14.77 4.12
CA ALA A 98 -1.45 13.51 4.79
C ALA A 98 -2.00 13.42 6.23
N VAL A 99 -2.06 14.53 6.96
CA VAL A 99 -2.65 14.55 8.32
C VAL A 99 -4.18 14.40 8.24
N TYR A 100 -4.84 15.09 7.30
CA TYR A 100 -6.27 14.94 7.07
C TYR A 100 -6.66 13.54 6.63
N TYR A 101 -5.87 12.92 5.74
CA TYR A 101 -5.99 11.53 5.36
C TYR A 101 -5.94 10.62 6.58
N LEU A 102 -4.93 10.77 7.44
CA LEU A 102 -4.80 9.95 8.64
C LEU A 102 -5.96 10.14 9.62
N ARG A 103 -6.48 11.37 9.78
CA ARG A 103 -7.70 11.64 10.58
C ARG A 103 -8.89 10.83 10.06
N PHE A 104 -9.14 10.90 8.76
CA PHE A 104 -10.20 10.15 8.09
C PHE A 104 -10.00 8.63 8.25
N MET A 105 -8.81 8.12 7.88
CA MET A 105 -8.51 6.69 7.90
C MET A 105 -8.63 6.08 9.30
N LEU A 106 -8.28 6.83 10.33
CA LEU A 106 -8.30 6.38 11.73
C LEU A 106 -9.58 6.75 12.47
N ASN A 107 -10.51 7.50 11.85
CA ASN A 107 -11.65 8.13 12.52
C ASN A 107 -11.22 8.93 13.77
N ASN A 108 -10.17 9.73 13.64
CA ASN A 108 -9.61 10.51 14.74
C ASN A 108 -9.40 11.96 14.33
N GLU A 109 -10.47 12.75 14.40
CA GLU A 109 -10.44 14.19 14.07
C GLU A 109 -9.47 15.00 14.93
N THR A 110 -9.17 14.52 16.14
CA THR A 110 -8.25 15.17 17.08
C THR A 110 -6.78 14.85 16.83
N LEU A 111 -6.47 14.01 15.84
CA LEU A 111 -5.09 13.65 15.54
C LEU A 111 -4.27 14.90 15.19
N GLU A 112 -3.26 15.15 16.01
CA GLU A 112 -2.26 16.18 15.74
C GLU A 112 -1.14 15.62 14.85
N GLY A 113 -0.79 16.38 13.82
CA GLY A 113 0.26 16.04 12.88
C GLY A 113 0.98 17.27 12.35
N LYS A 114 2.29 17.16 12.19
CA LYS A 114 3.16 18.14 11.54
C LYS A 114 4.19 17.39 10.71
N ILE A 115 3.90 17.32 9.42
CA ILE A 115 4.66 16.56 8.44
C ILE A 115 5.23 17.53 7.41
N ARG A 116 6.50 17.34 7.02
CA ARG A 116 7.10 17.99 5.86
C ARG A 116 7.40 16.92 4.82
N VAL A 117 7.00 17.19 3.59
CA VAL A 117 7.27 16.32 2.45
C VAL A 117 8.36 16.97 1.60
N ALA A 118 9.27 16.16 1.10
CA ALA A 118 10.22 16.54 0.07
C ALA A 118 10.12 15.55 -1.09
N LEU A 119 9.67 16.05 -2.24
CA LEU A 119 9.57 15.26 -3.46
C LEU A 119 10.97 15.10 -4.09
N PRO A 120 11.23 13.99 -4.80
CA PRO A 120 12.52 13.73 -5.43
C PRO A 120 12.87 14.75 -6.54
N ALA A 121 14.12 14.79 -6.97
CA ALA A 121 14.58 15.69 -8.04
C ALA A 121 13.97 15.34 -9.41
N SER A 122 13.48 14.11 -9.57
CA SER A 122 12.66 13.71 -10.73
C SER A 122 11.35 14.49 -10.88
N VAL A 123 10.85 15.12 -9.81
CA VAL A 123 9.76 16.10 -9.87
C VAL A 123 10.36 17.49 -10.06
N PRO A 124 10.05 18.21 -11.16
CA PRO A 124 10.65 19.50 -11.44
C PRO A 124 10.13 20.60 -10.50
N ASP A 125 10.94 21.64 -10.28
CA ASP A 125 10.59 22.77 -9.40
C ASP A 125 9.34 23.54 -9.86
N ARG A 126 9.06 23.53 -11.16
CA ARG A 126 7.88 24.17 -11.77
C ARG A 126 7.23 23.20 -12.74
N ILE A 127 5.94 22.94 -12.51
CA ILE A 127 5.08 22.16 -13.38
C ILE A 127 4.15 23.13 -14.10
N VAL A 128 4.31 23.23 -15.42
CA VAL A 128 3.53 24.15 -16.26
C VAL A 128 2.43 23.36 -16.96
N LEU A 129 1.19 23.73 -16.69
CA LEU A 129 0.01 23.14 -17.28
C LEU A 129 -0.45 24.06 -18.42
N LYS A 130 -0.48 23.53 -19.64
CA LYS A 130 -0.84 24.27 -20.86
C LYS A 130 -2.20 23.81 -21.36
N TYR A 131 -2.86 24.68 -22.13
CA TYR A 131 -4.10 24.35 -22.84
C TYR A 131 -3.94 24.66 -24.33
N ARG A 132 -4.71 23.95 -25.16
CA ARG A 132 -4.91 24.22 -26.59
C ARG A 132 -6.35 23.87 -26.96
N GLU A 133 -6.99 24.70 -27.76
CA GLU A 133 -8.27 24.39 -28.39
C GLU A 133 -8.04 23.53 -29.64
N GLU A 134 -8.79 22.43 -29.76
CA GLU A 134 -8.85 21.59 -30.95
C GLU A 134 -10.27 21.62 -31.48
N ILE A 135 -10.45 22.09 -32.72
CA ILE A 135 -11.74 22.05 -33.40
C ILE A 135 -12.01 20.60 -33.80
N THR A 136 -13.07 20.04 -33.24
CA THR A 136 -13.56 18.70 -33.56
C THR A 136 -14.98 18.79 -34.12
N GLY A 137 -15.48 17.71 -34.74
CA GLY A 137 -16.82 17.68 -35.33
C GLY A 137 -16.86 17.80 -36.86
N LEU A 138 -18.08 17.90 -37.40
CA LEU A 138 -18.33 17.98 -38.84
C LEU A 138 -18.38 19.45 -39.27
N VAL A 139 -18.03 19.72 -40.54
CA VAL A 139 -18.21 21.06 -41.14
C VAL A 139 -19.67 21.50 -40.93
N ASN A 140 -19.87 22.63 -40.24
CA ASN A 140 -21.15 23.22 -39.78
C ASN A 140 -21.75 22.69 -38.45
N ASN A 141 -21.06 21.82 -37.73
CA ASN A 141 -21.37 21.43 -36.34
C ASN A 141 -20.05 21.12 -35.61
N GLU A 142 -19.23 22.17 -35.48
CA GLU A 142 -17.92 22.13 -34.83
C GLU A 142 -18.08 22.25 -33.31
N ASP A 143 -17.50 21.29 -32.58
CA ASP A 143 -17.30 21.34 -31.15
C ASP A 143 -15.84 21.79 -30.88
N VAL A 144 -15.62 22.56 -29.82
CA VAL A 144 -14.26 22.99 -29.42
C VAL A 144 -13.84 22.15 -28.21
N ASP A 145 -12.94 21.19 -28.45
CA ASP A 145 -12.33 20.38 -27.39
C ASP A 145 -11.14 21.14 -26.78
N ILE A 146 -11.01 21.10 -25.44
CA ILE A 146 -9.84 21.62 -24.75
C ILE A 146 -8.86 20.46 -24.52
N ILE A 147 -7.64 20.58 -25.04
CA ILE A 147 -6.53 19.69 -24.72
C ILE A 147 -5.68 20.35 -23.64
N LEU A 148 -5.55 19.70 -22.50
CA LEU A 148 -4.61 20.07 -21.45
C LEU A 148 -3.32 19.27 -21.59
N SER A 149 -2.18 19.86 -21.21
CA SER A 149 -0.88 19.17 -21.26
C SER A 149 0.08 19.58 -20.14
N ILE A 150 0.90 18.62 -19.70
CA ILE A 150 2.08 18.83 -18.85
C ILE A 150 3.23 18.04 -19.46
N GLY A 151 4.29 18.73 -19.89
CA GLY A 151 5.37 18.11 -20.66
C GLY A 151 4.81 17.44 -21.92
N ASP A 152 5.10 16.14 -22.10
CA ASP A 152 4.64 15.34 -23.23
C ASP A 152 3.32 14.60 -22.97
N ILE A 153 2.71 14.76 -21.79
CA ILE A 153 1.43 14.13 -21.46
C ILE A 153 0.30 15.09 -21.82
N GLY A 154 -0.58 14.65 -22.72
CA GLY A 154 -1.83 15.34 -23.07
C GLY A 154 -3.05 14.63 -22.49
N TYR A 155 -4.06 15.42 -22.13
CA TYR A 155 -5.38 14.95 -21.71
C TYR A 155 -6.46 15.77 -22.41
N ARG A 156 -7.34 15.11 -23.15
CA ARG A 156 -8.50 15.75 -23.76
C ARG A 156 -9.56 15.94 -22.68
N ALA A 157 -9.79 17.19 -22.29
CA ALA A 157 -10.76 17.52 -21.27
C ALA A 157 -12.17 17.48 -21.86
N SER A 158 -13.05 16.65 -21.30
CA SER A 158 -14.49 16.75 -21.59
C SER A 158 -15.10 17.98 -20.93
N HIS A 159 -16.19 18.50 -21.49
CA HIS A 159 -16.91 19.67 -20.93
C HIS A 159 -17.42 19.47 -19.49
N SER A 160 -17.56 18.23 -19.02
CA SER A 160 -17.96 17.88 -17.65
C SER A 160 -16.81 17.24 -16.86
N ALA A 161 -16.69 17.58 -15.57
CA ALA A 161 -15.92 16.80 -14.61
C ALA A 161 -16.45 15.35 -14.57
N ILE A 162 -15.55 14.38 -14.44
CA ILE A 162 -15.93 12.98 -14.20
C ILE A 162 -15.91 12.79 -12.68
N ASN A 163 -17.07 12.54 -12.07
CA ASN A 163 -17.19 12.27 -10.63
C ASN A 163 -16.45 13.31 -9.75
N ASP A 164 -16.74 14.61 -9.98
CA ASP A 164 -16.11 15.77 -9.31
C ASP A 164 -14.59 15.94 -9.50
N THR A 165 -13.92 15.03 -10.22
CA THR A 165 -12.50 15.12 -10.55
C THR A 165 -12.30 16.04 -11.74
N THR A 166 -11.47 17.08 -11.57
CA THR A 166 -11.15 17.99 -12.68
C THR A 166 -10.09 17.41 -13.61
N PRO A 167 -10.10 17.83 -14.90
CA PRO A 167 -9.03 17.53 -15.84
C PRO A 167 -7.62 17.88 -15.33
N TYR A 168 -7.48 18.91 -14.50
CA TYR A 168 -6.21 19.26 -13.88
C TYR A 168 -5.68 18.16 -12.95
N ALA A 169 -6.55 17.60 -12.09
CA ALA A 169 -6.17 16.52 -11.19
C ALA A 169 -5.77 15.25 -11.95
N ILE A 170 -6.51 14.90 -13.00
CA ILE A 170 -6.22 13.75 -13.89
C ILE A 170 -4.83 13.87 -14.49
N LEU A 171 -4.55 15.01 -15.09
CA LEU A 171 -3.29 15.24 -15.76
C LEU A 171 -2.12 15.32 -14.77
N LEU A 172 -2.29 15.98 -13.62
CA LEU A 172 -1.26 16.06 -12.59
C LEU A 172 -0.95 14.69 -11.98
N ALA A 173 -1.95 13.85 -11.69
CA ALA A 173 -1.74 12.50 -11.19
C ALA A 173 -0.95 11.64 -12.19
N ALA A 174 -1.29 11.71 -13.48
CA ALA A 174 -0.54 11.02 -14.53
C ALA A 174 0.92 11.51 -14.60
N TYR A 175 1.14 12.83 -14.56
CA TYR A 175 2.48 13.42 -14.58
C TYR A 175 3.31 13.05 -13.36
N LEU A 176 2.74 13.12 -12.15
CA LEU A 176 3.43 12.70 -10.92
C LEU A 176 3.77 11.21 -10.93
N ARG A 177 2.89 10.34 -11.46
CA ARG A 177 3.22 8.91 -11.66
C ARG A 177 4.40 8.71 -12.59
N LEU A 178 4.48 9.48 -13.67
CA LEU A 178 5.64 9.45 -14.57
C LEU A 178 6.92 9.87 -13.84
N CYS A 179 6.90 10.97 -13.10
CA CYS A 179 8.07 11.46 -12.35
C CYS A 179 8.52 10.51 -11.23
N LEU A 180 7.57 9.91 -10.50
CA LEU A 180 7.84 9.12 -9.30
C LEU A 180 8.14 7.65 -9.62
N PHE A 181 7.48 7.09 -10.64
CA PHE A 181 7.54 5.66 -10.96
C PHE A 181 8.08 5.38 -12.37
N GLY A 182 8.41 6.41 -13.16
CA GLY A 182 8.92 6.27 -14.52
C GLY A 182 7.87 5.87 -15.57
N SER A 183 6.60 5.73 -15.18
CA SER A 183 5.51 5.41 -16.10
C SER A 183 4.16 5.86 -15.56
N ILE A 184 3.31 6.40 -16.44
CA ILE A 184 1.92 6.77 -16.11
C ILE A 184 1.06 5.55 -15.74
N GLN A 185 1.48 4.34 -16.13
CA GLN A 185 0.76 3.09 -15.87
C GLN A 185 1.38 2.26 -14.75
N ALA A 186 2.40 2.78 -14.04
CA ALA A 186 3.08 2.02 -12.98
C ALA A 186 2.17 1.72 -11.78
N LEU A 187 1.12 2.52 -11.59
CA LEU A 187 0.15 2.40 -10.50
C LEU A 187 -1.27 2.55 -11.06
N LEU A 188 -2.05 1.48 -10.96
CA LEU A 188 -3.42 1.36 -11.47
C LEU A 188 -4.46 1.09 -10.37
N GLY A 189 -4.04 0.69 -9.18
CA GLY A 189 -4.94 0.51 -8.05
C GLY A 189 -4.21 0.61 -6.71
N THR A 190 -4.97 0.94 -5.68
CA THR A 190 -4.56 0.97 -4.28
C THR A 190 -5.59 0.20 -3.48
N PHE A 191 -5.14 -0.62 -2.53
CA PHE A 191 -6.02 -1.40 -1.66
C PHE A 191 -5.47 -1.39 -0.25
N ASN A 192 -6.34 -1.13 0.71
CA ASN A 192 -6.02 -1.24 2.13
C ASN A 192 -6.70 -2.47 2.74
N LEU A 193 -5.91 -3.34 3.36
CA LEU A 193 -6.35 -4.51 4.11
C LEU A 193 -6.22 -4.20 5.61
N PRO A 194 -7.30 -3.74 6.28
CA PRO A 194 -7.29 -3.39 7.70
C PRO A 194 -6.99 -4.60 8.60
N PRO A 195 -6.65 -4.38 9.89
CA PRO A 195 -6.69 -5.46 10.86
C PRO A 195 -8.11 -6.00 11.00
N SER A 196 -8.28 -7.26 11.44
CA SER A 196 -9.60 -7.86 11.68
C SER A 196 -10.57 -7.69 10.48
N ARG A 197 -10.08 -7.97 9.28
CA ARG A 197 -10.81 -7.73 8.01
C ARG A 197 -11.81 -8.83 7.68
N GLY A 198 -11.72 -9.99 8.34
CA GLY A 198 -12.57 -11.15 8.08
C GLY A 198 -14.09 -10.91 8.14
N PRO A 199 -14.63 -10.18 9.14
CA PRO A 199 -16.07 -9.97 9.28
C PRO A 199 -16.74 -9.26 8.10
N VAL A 200 -16.02 -8.44 7.33
CA VAL A 200 -16.57 -7.72 6.16
C VAL A 200 -17.10 -8.67 5.09
N LEU A 201 -16.58 -9.90 5.03
CA LEU A 201 -17.02 -10.90 4.04
C LEU A 201 -18.29 -11.66 4.44
N SER A 202 -18.70 -11.59 5.70
CA SER A 202 -19.87 -12.35 6.22
C SER A 202 -20.93 -11.51 6.90
N GLU A 203 -20.56 -10.37 7.48
CA GLU A 203 -21.42 -9.55 8.33
C GLU A 203 -21.67 -8.16 7.71
N ASN A 204 -22.76 -7.52 8.14
CA ASN A 204 -23.01 -6.12 7.84
C ASN A 204 -22.19 -5.24 8.81
N VAL A 205 -21.02 -4.79 8.35
CA VAL A 205 -20.13 -3.93 9.13
C VAL A 205 -20.46 -2.45 8.88
N LEU A 206 -20.81 -1.72 9.95
CA LEU A 206 -20.93 -0.25 9.90
C LEU A 206 -19.55 0.38 10.13
N ALA A 207 -18.92 0.81 9.04
CA ALA A 207 -17.59 1.43 9.09
C ALA A 207 -17.66 2.91 9.48
N ASN A 208 -16.98 3.26 10.58
CA ASN A 208 -16.83 4.66 11.00
C ASN A 208 -15.52 5.28 10.48
N SER A 209 -14.46 4.48 10.36
CA SER A 209 -13.16 4.93 9.87
C SER A 209 -13.01 4.76 8.37
N GLY A 210 -12.21 5.65 7.75
CA GLY A 210 -11.86 5.57 6.34
C GLY A 210 -11.28 4.21 5.97
N MET A 211 -10.42 3.66 6.82
CA MET A 211 -9.80 2.35 6.62
C MET A 211 -10.81 1.22 6.34
N TYR A 212 -11.93 1.16 7.06
CA TYR A 212 -12.97 0.15 6.79
C TYR A 212 -13.98 0.60 5.74
N LYS A 213 -14.23 1.91 5.59
CA LYS A 213 -15.10 2.43 4.52
C LYS A 213 -14.51 2.07 3.16
N ASP A 214 -13.23 2.38 2.97
CA ASP A 214 -12.48 2.11 1.75
C ASP A 214 -12.40 0.60 1.51
N PHE A 215 -12.02 -0.18 2.53
CA PHE A 215 -11.93 -1.63 2.40
C PHE A 215 -13.26 -2.31 2.03
N ILE A 216 -14.38 -1.93 2.66
CA ILE A 216 -15.70 -2.47 2.30
C ILE A 216 -16.02 -2.12 0.85
N ALA A 217 -15.76 -0.88 0.46
CA ALA A 217 -16.03 -0.41 -0.88
C ALA A 217 -15.14 -1.14 -1.91
N ASP A 218 -13.88 -1.41 -1.59
CA ASP A 218 -12.96 -2.20 -2.43
C ASP A 218 -13.44 -3.65 -2.61
N VAL A 219 -13.91 -4.30 -1.54
CA VAL A 219 -14.49 -5.65 -1.61
C VAL A 219 -15.70 -5.66 -2.54
N VAL A 220 -16.54 -4.61 -2.50
CA VAL A 220 -17.68 -4.47 -3.41
C VAL A 220 -17.21 -4.33 -4.86
N ASP A 221 -16.24 -3.46 -5.14
CA ASP A 221 -15.71 -3.25 -6.49
C ASP A 221 -15.08 -4.52 -7.06
N LEU A 222 -14.21 -5.19 -6.30
CA LEU A 222 -13.59 -6.45 -6.69
C LEU A 222 -14.63 -7.53 -7.02
N SER A 223 -15.80 -7.45 -6.39
CA SER A 223 -16.88 -8.38 -6.64
C SER A 223 -17.63 -8.14 -7.96
N ASN A 224 -17.51 -6.94 -8.53
CA ASN A 224 -18.05 -6.56 -9.83
C ASN A 224 -17.06 -6.80 -10.99
N VAL A 225 -15.76 -6.92 -10.68
CA VAL A 225 -14.73 -7.22 -11.67
C VAL A 225 -14.80 -8.71 -12.07
N GLN A 226 -14.82 -8.99 -13.37
CA GLN A 226 -14.73 -10.37 -13.85
C GLN A 226 -13.33 -10.95 -13.55
N PRO A 227 -13.23 -12.23 -13.18
CA PRO A 227 -11.92 -12.87 -12.99
C PRO A 227 -11.12 -12.76 -14.29
N ASN A 228 -9.87 -12.32 -14.19
CA ASN A 228 -9.00 -12.25 -15.36
C ASN A 228 -8.31 -13.62 -15.56
N PRO A 229 -8.63 -14.38 -16.63
CA PRO A 229 -8.10 -15.72 -16.85
C PRO A 229 -6.60 -15.75 -17.20
N ASN A 230 -5.99 -14.60 -17.50
CA ASN A 230 -4.57 -14.46 -17.86
C ASN A 230 -3.71 -13.91 -16.71
N THR A 231 -4.16 -14.04 -15.46
CA THR A 231 -3.40 -13.52 -14.33
C THR A 231 -2.07 -14.26 -14.17
N LYS A 232 -0.96 -13.52 -14.18
CA LYS A 232 0.35 -14.00 -13.68
C LYS A 232 0.30 -14.36 -12.18
N ALA A 233 -0.88 -14.32 -11.55
CA ALA A 233 -1.09 -14.51 -10.13
C ALA A 233 -1.28 -15.98 -9.72
N GLU A 234 -1.20 -16.97 -10.63
CA GLU A 234 -1.40 -18.38 -10.21
C GLU A 234 -0.43 -18.85 -9.12
N PRO A 235 0.89 -18.52 -9.14
CA PRO A 235 1.77 -18.86 -8.02
C PRO A 235 1.34 -18.20 -6.70
N LEU A 236 0.85 -16.95 -6.75
CA LEU A 236 0.29 -16.25 -5.60
C LEU A 236 -0.97 -16.92 -5.08
N LEU A 237 -1.92 -17.24 -5.97
CA LEU A 237 -3.17 -17.92 -5.64
C LEU A 237 -2.89 -19.30 -5.07
N ALA A 238 -1.94 -20.06 -5.63
CA ALA A 238 -1.51 -21.34 -5.11
C ALA A 238 -0.97 -21.21 -3.68
N SER A 239 -0.08 -20.25 -3.42
CA SER A 239 0.43 -19.99 -2.06
C SER A 239 -0.68 -19.59 -1.09
N LEU A 240 -1.61 -18.71 -1.50
CA LEU A 240 -2.76 -18.32 -0.68
C LEU A 240 -3.68 -19.50 -0.39
N ARG A 241 -3.94 -20.37 -1.39
CA ARG A 241 -4.71 -21.61 -1.20
C ARG A 241 -4.01 -22.56 -0.23
N SER A 242 -2.68 -22.66 -0.26
CA SER A 242 -1.92 -23.45 0.70
C SER A 242 -1.99 -22.88 2.13
N ILE A 243 -1.97 -21.56 2.31
CA ILE A 243 -2.10 -20.93 3.65
C ILE A 243 -3.45 -21.28 4.27
N ILE A 244 -4.53 -21.11 3.51
CA ILE A 244 -5.88 -21.33 4.04
C ILE A 244 -6.33 -22.79 3.94
N GLU A 245 -5.63 -23.63 3.17
CA GLU A 245 -5.99 -25.02 2.85
C GLU A 245 -7.31 -25.13 2.07
N GLY A 246 -7.52 -24.20 1.14
CA GLY A 246 -8.76 -24.12 0.36
C GLY A 246 -8.84 -22.87 -0.51
N GLU A 247 -10.04 -22.56 -0.97
CA GLU A 247 -10.30 -21.43 -1.86
C GLU A 247 -11.60 -20.72 -1.48
N VAL A 248 -11.60 -19.39 -1.59
CA VAL A 248 -12.77 -18.55 -1.39
C VAL A 248 -13.38 -18.18 -2.73
N LYS A 249 -14.68 -18.43 -2.87
CA LYS A 249 -15.45 -18.07 -4.06
C LYS A 249 -16.67 -17.25 -3.68
N LYS A 250 -17.21 -16.53 -4.66
CA LYS A 250 -18.48 -15.82 -4.53
C LYS A 250 -19.56 -16.63 -5.23
N GLU A 251 -20.57 -17.07 -4.48
CA GLU A 251 -21.74 -17.81 -4.97
C GLU A 251 -23.01 -17.11 -4.49
N ASN A 252 -23.96 -16.83 -5.39
CA ASN A 252 -25.25 -16.18 -5.06
C ASN A 252 -25.11 -14.93 -4.16
N ASN A 253 -24.14 -14.06 -4.49
CA ASN A 253 -23.80 -12.85 -3.74
C ASN A 253 -23.29 -13.07 -2.30
N ARG A 254 -22.82 -14.28 -1.97
CA ARG A 254 -22.19 -14.60 -0.69
C ARG A 254 -20.82 -15.23 -0.91
N TYR A 255 -19.90 -15.02 0.02
CA TYR A 255 -18.62 -15.71 -0.02
C TYR A 255 -18.74 -17.10 0.62
N VAL A 256 -18.23 -18.10 -0.09
CA VAL A 256 -18.13 -19.49 0.35
C VAL A 256 -16.67 -19.90 0.42
N TYR A 257 -16.36 -20.77 1.36
CA TYR A 257 -15.05 -21.38 1.53
C TYR A 257 -15.13 -22.85 1.12
N LEU A 258 -14.25 -23.24 0.19
CA LEU A 258 -14.14 -24.59 -0.36
C LEU A 258 -12.85 -25.22 0.15
N THR A 259 -12.96 -26.32 0.88
CA THR A 259 -11.81 -27.09 1.39
C THR A 259 -12.13 -28.58 1.38
N ASN A 260 -11.20 -29.41 0.91
CA ASN A 260 -11.34 -30.87 0.91
C ASN A 260 -12.69 -31.39 0.34
N GLY A 261 -13.24 -30.73 -0.69
CA GLY A 261 -14.53 -31.07 -1.28
C GLY A 261 -15.77 -30.63 -0.48
N ILE A 262 -15.57 -29.97 0.66
CA ILE A 262 -16.62 -29.39 1.50
C ILE A 262 -16.79 -27.91 1.15
N SER A 263 -18.02 -27.48 0.91
CA SER A 263 -18.40 -26.08 0.76
C SER A 263 -19.11 -25.60 2.02
N MET A 264 -18.70 -24.46 2.55
CA MET A 264 -19.36 -23.82 3.69
C MET A 264 -19.43 -22.30 3.49
N PRO A 265 -20.42 -21.61 4.11
CA PRO A 265 -20.41 -20.16 4.18
C PRO A 265 -19.11 -19.67 4.82
N ILE A 266 -18.54 -18.56 4.32
CA ILE A 266 -17.29 -18.01 4.88
C ILE A 266 -17.41 -17.64 6.36
N SER A 267 -18.63 -17.35 6.85
CA SER A 267 -18.92 -17.11 8.26
C SER A 267 -18.62 -18.30 9.16
N ALA A 268 -18.68 -19.52 8.64
CA ALA A 268 -18.37 -20.76 9.35
C ALA A 268 -16.88 -21.15 9.26
N ALA A 269 -16.08 -20.43 8.46
CA ALA A 269 -14.66 -20.70 8.31
C ALA A 269 -13.83 -20.14 9.48
N ALA A 270 -12.65 -20.72 9.70
CA ALA A 270 -11.72 -20.27 10.74
C ALA A 270 -11.32 -18.79 10.55
N ALA A 271 -10.99 -18.11 11.64
CA ALA A 271 -10.59 -16.69 11.60
C ALA A 271 -9.41 -16.46 10.63
N SER A 272 -8.41 -17.35 10.63
CA SER A 272 -7.28 -17.33 9.68
C SER A 272 -7.72 -17.31 8.21
N VAL A 273 -8.71 -18.13 7.84
CA VAL A 273 -9.26 -18.18 6.48
C VAL A 273 -9.89 -16.83 6.13
N ARG A 274 -10.70 -16.28 7.05
CA ARG A 274 -11.36 -14.99 6.85
C ARG A 274 -10.39 -13.82 6.75
N GLU A 275 -9.27 -13.84 7.48
CA GLU A 275 -8.24 -12.80 7.39
C GLU A 275 -7.48 -12.82 6.05
N ILE A 276 -7.29 -13.99 5.43
CA ILE A 276 -6.55 -14.14 4.16
C ILE A 276 -7.45 -14.02 2.92
N ALA A 277 -8.74 -14.34 3.07
CA ALA A 277 -9.73 -14.32 2.00
C ALA A 277 -9.75 -13.02 1.17
N PRO A 278 -9.71 -11.80 1.75
CA PRO A 278 -9.70 -10.57 0.96
C PRO A 278 -8.51 -10.47 0.01
N LEU A 279 -7.32 -10.90 0.44
CA LEU A 279 -6.13 -10.91 -0.41
C LEU A 279 -6.24 -11.93 -1.54
N GLN A 280 -6.83 -13.10 -1.28
CA GLN A 280 -7.10 -14.11 -2.33
C GLN A 280 -8.13 -13.60 -3.35
N ILE A 281 -9.18 -12.92 -2.88
CA ILE A 281 -10.17 -12.27 -3.76
C ILE A 281 -9.48 -11.23 -4.64
N LEU A 282 -8.71 -10.33 -4.03
CA LEU A 282 -7.94 -9.30 -4.74
C LEU A 282 -7.02 -9.92 -5.82
N ALA A 283 -6.20 -10.92 -5.45
CA ALA A 283 -5.30 -11.61 -6.37
C ALA A 283 -6.01 -12.32 -7.53
N SER A 284 -7.25 -12.77 -7.33
CA SER A 284 -8.05 -13.46 -8.37
C SER A 284 -8.77 -12.51 -9.33
N ARG A 285 -8.91 -11.23 -8.97
CA ARG A 285 -9.77 -10.26 -9.66
C ARG A 285 -9.01 -9.08 -10.24
N TRP A 286 -7.84 -8.74 -9.71
CA TRP A 286 -7.13 -7.51 -10.04
C TRP A 286 -5.70 -7.76 -10.50
N ASP A 287 -5.16 -6.84 -11.32
CA ASP A 287 -3.74 -6.86 -11.70
C ASP A 287 -2.86 -6.35 -10.55
N ILE A 288 -2.30 -7.31 -9.82
CA ILE A 288 -1.42 -7.05 -8.68
C ILE A 288 -0.10 -6.37 -9.08
N SER A 289 0.37 -6.53 -10.33
CA SER A 289 1.70 -6.05 -10.75
C SER A 289 1.85 -4.53 -10.77
N ARG A 290 0.74 -3.80 -10.74
CA ARG A 290 0.66 -2.33 -10.77
C ARG A 290 -0.21 -1.79 -9.65
N THR A 291 -0.18 -2.47 -8.51
CA THR A 291 -1.07 -2.19 -7.40
C THR A 291 -0.26 -1.90 -6.14
N ALA A 292 -0.68 -0.88 -5.39
CA ALA A 292 -0.20 -0.65 -4.04
C ALA A 292 -1.13 -1.31 -3.02
N ILE A 293 -0.57 -2.09 -2.10
CA ILE A 293 -1.33 -2.84 -1.10
C ILE A 293 -0.80 -2.46 0.28
N LEU A 294 -1.66 -1.89 1.11
CA LEU A 294 -1.42 -1.75 2.54
C LEU A 294 -1.98 -2.98 3.26
N ILE A 295 -1.14 -3.68 4.03
CA ILE A 295 -1.55 -4.87 4.78
C ILE A 295 -1.21 -4.70 6.25
N GLU A 296 -2.24 -4.53 7.07
CA GLU A 296 -2.10 -4.48 8.52
C GLU A 296 -2.06 -5.90 9.09
N GLU A 297 -0.98 -6.21 9.84
CA GLU A 297 -0.76 -7.47 10.55
C GLU A 297 -1.17 -8.71 9.71
N PRO A 298 -0.51 -8.97 8.56
CA PRO A 298 -0.83 -10.11 7.70
C PRO A 298 -0.76 -11.47 8.41
N GLU A 299 -0.02 -11.55 9.52
CA GLU A 299 0.13 -12.73 10.38
C GLU A 299 -1.05 -13.01 11.32
N ALA A 300 -1.98 -12.06 11.47
CA ALA A 300 -3.00 -12.13 12.53
C ALA A 300 -3.83 -13.40 12.41
N HIS A 301 -4.01 -14.10 13.53
CA HIS A 301 -4.71 -15.40 13.63
C HIS A 301 -4.07 -16.57 12.85
N LEU A 302 -2.89 -16.40 12.24
CA LEU A 302 -2.18 -17.50 11.58
C LEU A 302 -1.28 -18.26 12.57
N HIS A 303 -1.19 -19.58 12.39
CA HIS A 303 -0.17 -20.40 13.03
C HIS A 303 1.24 -20.01 12.54
N PRO A 304 2.30 -20.18 13.35
CA PRO A 304 3.67 -19.80 12.99
C PRO A 304 4.14 -20.26 11.60
N GLU A 305 3.84 -21.50 11.22
CA GLU A 305 4.18 -22.03 9.88
C GLU A 305 3.50 -21.24 8.76
N LYS A 306 2.22 -20.90 8.94
CA LYS A 306 1.43 -20.10 8.00
C LYS A 306 1.88 -18.63 7.96
N GLN A 307 2.41 -18.10 9.06
CA GLN A 307 3.02 -16.76 9.07
C GLN A 307 4.27 -16.72 8.18
N ARG A 308 5.08 -17.78 8.16
CA ARG A 308 6.21 -17.90 7.23
C ARG A 308 5.73 -17.96 5.78
N MET A 309 4.71 -18.77 5.48
CA MET A 309 4.11 -18.80 4.14
C MET A 309 3.53 -17.44 3.72
N MET A 310 3.01 -16.66 4.68
CA MET A 310 2.51 -15.31 4.42
C MET A 310 3.64 -14.33 4.07
N ALA A 311 4.84 -14.49 4.66
CA ALA A 311 6.02 -13.74 4.25
C ALA A 311 6.46 -14.10 2.82
N ASP A 312 6.32 -15.37 2.42
CA ASP A 312 6.54 -15.79 1.03
C ASP A 312 5.57 -15.05 0.10
N VAL A 313 4.26 -15.06 0.41
CA VAL A 313 3.24 -14.33 -0.35
C VAL A 313 3.63 -12.86 -0.56
N VAL A 314 4.07 -12.17 0.48
CA VAL A 314 4.50 -10.76 0.38
C VAL A 314 5.76 -10.61 -0.50
N GLY A 315 6.72 -11.53 -0.38
CA GLY A 315 7.89 -11.55 -1.26
C GLY A 315 7.51 -11.70 -2.74
N TYR A 316 6.54 -12.57 -3.03
CA TYR A 316 6.00 -12.74 -4.39
C TYR A 316 5.27 -11.48 -4.89
N LEU A 317 4.41 -10.87 -4.05
CA LEU A 317 3.73 -9.61 -4.40
C LEU A 317 4.75 -8.57 -4.87
N ARG A 318 5.83 -8.40 -4.11
CA ARG A 318 6.89 -7.47 -4.51
C ARG A 318 7.59 -7.91 -5.81
N LYS A 319 7.90 -9.20 -5.96
CA LYS A 319 8.58 -9.74 -7.15
C LYS A 319 7.80 -9.47 -8.44
N VAL A 320 6.48 -9.53 -8.41
CA VAL A 320 5.63 -9.27 -9.59
C VAL A 320 5.41 -7.79 -9.88
N GLY A 321 5.92 -6.89 -9.04
CA GLY A 321 5.87 -5.45 -9.26
C GLY A 321 4.96 -4.68 -8.30
N ALA A 322 4.21 -5.37 -7.43
CA ALA A 322 3.35 -4.68 -6.47
C ALA A 322 4.15 -3.76 -5.54
N HIS A 323 3.48 -2.73 -5.06
CA HIS A 323 3.96 -1.94 -3.93
C HIS A 323 3.30 -2.47 -2.66
N VAL A 324 4.07 -2.75 -1.62
CA VAL A 324 3.57 -3.34 -0.37
C VAL A 324 4.01 -2.50 0.81
N HIS A 325 3.06 -2.02 1.59
CA HIS A 325 3.32 -1.41 2.90
C HIS A 325 2.67 -2.30 3.95
N LEU A 326 3.41 -2.72 4.95
CA LEU A 326 2.85 -3.60 5.97
C LEU A 326 3.32 -3.26 7.37
N THR A 327 2.47 -3.59 8.33
CA THR A 327 2.80 -3.62 9.75
C THR A 327 2.90 -5.05 10.23
N THR A 328 3.83 -5.32 11.14
CA THR A 328 3.96 -6.64 11.74
C THR A 328 4.49 -6.56 13.17
N HIS A 329 4.11 -7.53 13.98
CA HIS A 329 4.69 -7.80 15.29
C HIS A 329 5.23 -9.24 15.39
N SER A 330 5.22 -10.00 14.29
CA SER A 330 5.62 -11.40 14.24
C SER A 330 7.10 -11.59 13.93
N ASP A 331 7.80 -12.22 14.88
CA ASP A 331 9.19 -12.63 14.67
C ASP A 331 9.30 -13.79 13.66
N TYR A 332 8.31 -14.68 13.54
CA TYR A 332 8.29 -15.74 12.52
C TYR A 332 8.20 -15.17 11.10
N PHE A 333 7.35 -14.14 10.91
CA PHE A 333 7.20 -13.45 9.64
C PHE A 333 8.51 -12.73 9.29
N LEU A 334 9.06 -11.93 10.20
CA LEU A 334 10.32 -11.22 9.99
C LEU A 334 11.50 -12.16 9.74
N GLN A 335 11.54 -13.31 10.42
CA GLN A 335 12.59 -14.30 10.21
C GLN A 335 12.53 -14.85 8.79
N ARG A 336 11.32 -15.15 8.31
CA ARG A 336 11.16 -15.62 6.94
C ARG A 336 11.51 -14.55 5.91
N ILE A 337 11.17 -13.27 6.15
CA ILE A 337 11.64 -12.17 5.30
C ILE A 337 13.18 -12.15 5.20
N ASN A 338 13.88 -12.32 6.32
CA ASN A 338 15.35 -12.36 6.33
C ASN A 338 15.89 -13.56 5.53
N GLU A 339 15.29 -14.74 5.67
CA GLU A 339 15.63 -15.93 4.87
C GLU A 339 15.46 -15.67 3.36
N LEU A 340 14.37 -15.01 2.94
CA LEU A 340 14.10 -14.68 1.54
C LEU A 340 15.10 -13.68 0.97
N ILE A 341 15.58 -12.72 1.78
CA ILE A 341 16.65 -11.78 1.40
C ILE A 341 17.97 -12.51 1.23
N MET A 342 18.33 -13.37 2.20
CA MET A 342 19.55 -14.18 2.13
C MET A 342 19.54 -15.09 0.89
N PHE A 343 18.40 -15.70 0.59
CA PHE A 343 18.24 -16.54 -0.60
C PHE A 343 18.42 -15.72 -1.89
N GLN A 344 17.89 -14.49 -1.98
CA GLN A 344 18.12 -13.63 -3.14
C GLN A 344 19.60 -13.29 -3.35
N ARG A 345 20.37 -13.07 -2.27
CA ARG A 345 21.82 -12.85 -2.38
C ARG A 345 22.55 -14.06 -2.95
N PHE A 346 22.15 -15.26 -2.53
CA PHE A 346 22.68 -16.51 -3.08
C PHE A 346 22.36 -16.61 -4.57
N VAL A 347 21.09 -16.38 -4.96
CA VAL A 347 20.64 -16.38 -6.37
C VAL A 347 21.46 -15.41 -7.23
N ASN A 348 21.81 -14.24 -6.70
CA ASN A 348 22.58 -13.23 -7.45
C ASN A 348 24.05 -13.62 -7.70
N SER A 349 24.59 -14.61 -6.98
CA SER A 349 26.02 -14.94 -6.97
C SER A 349 26.37 -16.37 -7.39
N HIS A 350 25.37 -17.21 -7.66
CA HIS A 350 25.55 -18.64 -7.94
C HIS A 350 24.85 -19.07 -9.23
N GLN A 351 25.27 -20.21 -9.80
CA GLN A 351 24.71 -20.73 -11.05
C GLN A 351 23.38 -21.46 -10.82
N SER A 352 22.61 -21.65 -11.89
CA SER A 352 21.27 -22.25 -11.82
C SER A 352 21.22 -23.64 -11.17
N SER A 353 22.27 -24.45 -11.32
CA SER A 353 22.35 -25.78 -10.67
C SER A 353 22.45 -25.68 -9.15
N GLU A 354 23.24 -24.73 -8.64
CA GLU A 354 23.42 -24.50 -7.20
C GLU A 354 22.14 -23.90 -6.60
N ILE A 355 21.48 -23.00 -7.34
CA ILE A 355 20.19 -22.42 -6.95
C ILE A 355 19.13 -23.53 -6.84
N ALA A 356 19.07 -24.44 -7.82
CA ALA A 356 18.13 -25.56 -7.80
C ALA A 356 18.39 -26.51 -6.61
N GLN A 357 19.65 -26.76 -6.27
CA GLN A 357 20.01 -27.55 -5.09
C GLN A 357 19.56 -26.86 -3.80
N LEU A 358 19.89 -25.58 -3.61
CA LEU A 358 19.50 -24.85 -2.40
C LEU A 358 17.98 -24.71 -2.27
N GLN A 359 17.27 -24.52 -3.38
CA GLN A 359 15.81 -24.55 -3.42
C GLN A 359 15.26 -25.89 -2.92
N ALA A 360 15.85 -27.02 -3.34
CA ALA A 360 15.42 -28.34 -2.90
C ALA A 360 15.67 -28.58 -1.40
N GLU A 361 16.77 -28.07 -0.86
CA GLU A 361 17.12 -28.20 0.56
C GLU A 361 16.28 -27.29 1.47
N THR A 362 15.98 -26.07 1.04
CA THR A 362 15.32 -25.03 1.86
C THR A 362 13.80 -24.93 1.64
N GLY A 363 13.31 -25.42 0.51
CA GLY A 363 11.93 -25.22 0.06
C GLY A 363 11.60 -23.79 -0.37
N ILE A 364 12.59 -22.87 -0.45
CA ILE A 364 12.37 -21.49 -0.90
C ILE A 364 12.28 -21.45 -2.42
N ASN A 365 11.17 -20.91 -2.94
CA ASN A 365 11.02 -20.67 -4.36
C ASN A 365 11.72 -19.35 -4.76
N PRO A 366 12.64 -19.35 -5.75
CA PRO A 366 13.30 -18.13 -6.23
C PRO A 366 12.35 -17.02 -6.73
N GLY A 367 11.12 -17.37 -7.09
CA GLY A 367 10.07 -16.39 -7.45
C GLY A 367 9.54 -15.59 -6.26
N PHE A 368 9.90 -15.95 -5.03
CA PHE A 368 9.41 -15.36 -3.79
C PHE A 368 10.51 -14.62 -3.02
N SER A 369 11.77 -14.71 -3.48
CA SER A 369 12.91 -14.07 -2.84
C SER A 369 12.89 -12.55 -3.02
N ILE A 370 13.47 -11.83 -2.05
CA ILE A 370 13.33 -10.38 -1.90
C ILE A 370 14.68 -9.71 -2.18
N ASN A 371 14.72 -8.74 -3.08
CA ASN A 371 15.90 -7.90 -3.25
C ASN A 371 16.00 -6.90 -2.09
N GLU A 372 17.18 -6.78 -1.51
CA GLU A 372 17.43 -5.85 -0.41
C GLU A 372 17.22 -4.38 -0.80
N GLU A 373 17.47 -4.02 -2.06
CA GLU A 373 17.32 -2.65 -2.57
C GLU A 373 15.85 -2.20 -2.66
N ASP A 374 14.95 -3.18 -2.77
CA ASP A 374 13.50 -2.96 -2.89
C ASP A 374 12.84 -2.74 -1.52
N LEU A 375 13.42 -3.30 -0.45
CA LEU A 375 12.86 -3.31 0.90
C LEU A 375 13.43 -2.20 1.78
N VAL A 376 12.54 -1.47 2.44
CA VAL A 376 12.86 -0.56 3.53
C VAL A 376 12.15 -1.03 4.79
N ALA A 377 12.92 -1.34 5.83
CA ALA A 377 12.36 -1.76 7.12
C ALA A 377 12.58 -0.69 8.19
N TYR A 378 11.53 -0.39 8.94
CA TYR A 378 11.56 0.57 10.04
C TYR A 378 11.13 -0.11 11.34
N LEU A 379 11.94 0.09 12.38
CA LEU A 379 11.63 -0.31 13.75
C LEU A 379 11.17 0.91 14.54
N LEU A 380 10.03 0.78 15.21
CA LEU A 380 9.49 1.82 16.08
C LEU A 380 9.91 1.52 17.52
N LEU A 381 10.69 2.45 18.08
CA LEU A 381 11.24 2.35 19.44
C LEU A 381 10.54 3.31 20.38
N ARG A 382 10.04 2.77 21.50
CA ARG A 382 9.51 3.56 22.61
C ARG A 382 10.61 4.42 23.22
N GLN A 383 10.32 5.70 23.40
CA GLN A 383 11.16 6.65 24.11
C GLN A 383 10.72 6.77 25.58
N PRO A 384 11.61 7.23 26.50
CA PRO A 384 11.29 7.36 27.93
C PRO A 384 10.11 8.29 28.24
N ASP A 385 9.88 9.30 27.41
CA ASP A 385 8.76 10.24 27.49
C ASP A 385 7.42 9.68 26.96
N GLY A 386 7.44 8.42 26.47
CA GLY A 386 6.30 7.75 25.86
C GLY A 386 6.14 8.03 24.36
N ALA A 387 6.94 8.89 23.75
CA ALA A 387 6.95 9.04 22.29
C ALA A 387 7.53 7.79 21.60
N SER A 388 7.41 7.75 20.29
CA SER A 388 7.98 6.72 19.44
C SER A 388 8.96 7.35 18.46
N ARG A 389 10.14 6.77 18.34
CA ARG A 389 11.13 7.14 17.32
C ARG A 389 11.21 6.06 16.25
N VAL A 390 11.25 6.48 15.00
CA VAL A 390 11.41 5.58 13.85
C VAL A 390 12.89 5.39 13.55
N VAL A 391 13.34 4.15 13.47
CA VAL A 391 14.73 3.80 13.16
C VAL A 391 14.75 2.96 11.88
N LEU A 392 15.46 3.46 10.86
CA LEU A 392 15.75 2.70 9.65
C LEU A 392 16.62 1.49 9.99
N GLN A 393 16.24 0.32 9.48
CA GLN A 393 16.95 -0.92 9.72
C GLN A 393 17.90 -1.23 8.57
N ASP A 394 19.08 -1.72 8.92
CA ASP A 394 20.02 -2.25 7.94
C ASP A 394 19.59 -3.67 7.55
N VAL A 395 18.82 -3.77 6.48
CA VAL A 395 18.37 -5.03 5.88
C VAL A 395 19.54 -5.93 5.45
N LYS A 396 20.78 -5.41 5.36
CA LYS A 396 21.96 -6.24 5.12
C LYS A 396 22.21 -7.24 6.23
N ASN A 397 21.98 -6.81 7.47
CA ASN A 397 22.13 -7.62 8.67
C ASN A 397 20.82 -8.31 9.10
N GLY A 398 19.77 -8.20 8.26
CA GLY A 398 18.42 -8.67 8.55
C GLY A 398 17.57 -7.63 9.28
N VAL A 399 16.25 -7.70 9.08
CA VAL A 399 15.26 -6.93 9.84
C VAL A 399 15.24 -7.48 11.28
N PRO A 400 15.48 -6.65 12.31
CA PRO A 400 15.64 -7.13 13.68
C PRO A 400 14.33 -7.64 14.30
N PHE A 401 14.49 -8.67 15.13
CA PHE A 401 13.46 -9.26 15.98
C PHE A 401 13.40 -8.48 17.29
N SER A 402 12.28 -7.84 17.61
CA SER A 402 12.20 -6.90 18.73
C SER A 402 11.23 -7.32 19.83
N SER A 403 10.15 -8.05 19.53
CA SER A 403 9.05 -8.26 20.48
C SER A 403 9.15 -9.59 21.24
N PHE A 404 9.46 -10.70 20.56
CA PHE A 404 9.35 -12.03 21.16
C PHE A 404 10.55 -12.37 22.05
N ASN A 405 11.75 -11.95 21.66
CA ASN A 405 12.98 -12.22 22.42
C ASN A 405 12.91 -11.75 23.87
N HIS A 406 12.32 -10.58 24.13
CA HIS A 406 12.19 -10.08 25.50
C HIS A 406 11.18 -10.90 26.31
N ALA A 407 9.98 -11.14 25.76
CA ALA A 407 8.94 -11.90 26.45
C ALA A 407 9.34 -13.34 26.72
N VAL A 408 10.01 -14.00 25.77
CA VAL A 408 10.54 -15.36 25.95
C VAL A 408 11.65 -15.40 26.99
N ARG A 409 12.62 -14.47 26.94
CA ARG A 409 13.69 -14.39 27.94
C ARG A 409 13.14 -14.16 29.34
N GLU A 410 12.15 -13.28 29.47
CA GLU A 410 11.51 -13.02 30.76
C GLU A 410 10.70 -14.22 31.25
N GLY A 411 9.98 -14.90 30.35
CA GLY A 411 9.29 -16.15 30.66
C GLY A 411 10.25 -17.26 31.12
N MET A 412 11.40 -17.42 30.44
CA MET A 412 12.47 -18.33 30.86
C MET A 412 13.03 -17.95 32.23
N ARG A 413 13.35 -16.67 32.45
CA ARG A 413 13.83 -16.16 33.75
C ARG A 413 12.85 -16.46 34.88
N VAL A 414 11.56 -16.21 34.67
CA VAL A 414 10.51 -16.49 35.66
C VAL A 414 10.39 -17.99 35.92
N ARG A 415 10.44 -18.80 34.86
CA ARG A 415 10.41 -20.27 34.97
C ARG A 415 11.60 -20.80 35.77
N ASP A 416 12.81 -20.33 35.49
CA ASP A 416 14.03 -20.74 36.20
C ASP A 416 13.93 -20.41 37.70
N ILE A 417 13.35 -19.24 38.04
CA ILE A 417 13.08 -18.84 39.43
C ILE A 417 12.07 -19.78 40.10
N LEU A 418 10.99 -20.14 39.39
CA LEU A 418 9.96 -21.02 39.90
C LEU A 418 10.46 -22.46 40.09
N GLU A 419 11.21 -23.01 39.13
CA GLU A 419 11.83 -24.33 39.22
C GLU A 419 12.79 -24.37 40.42
N THR A 420 13.66 -23.36 40.57
CA THR A 420 14.57 -23.24 41.73
C THR A 420 13.82 -23.14 43.07
N ALA A 421 12.63 -22.54 43.08
CA ALA A 421 11.81 -22.41 44.29
C ALA A 421 11.04 -23.69 44.64
N LEU A 422 10.70 -24.52 43.65
CA LEU A 422 10.01 -25.81 43.83
C LEU A 422 10.95 -26.93 44.28
N ASP A 423 12.26 -26.81 43.96
CA ASP A 423 13.30 -27.76 44.38
C ASP A 423 13.83 -27.50 45.82
N ARG A 424 13.25 -26.54 46.55
CA ARG A 424 13.54 -26.22 47.97
C ARG A 424 12.40 -26.65 48.87
#